data_AF-A0A093ZJ27-F1
#
_entry.id   AF-A0A093ZJ27-F1
#
_cell.length_a   1.000
_cell.length_b   1.000
_cell.length_c   1.000
_cell.angle_alpha   90.00
_cell.angle_beta   90.00
_cell.angle_gamma   90.00
#
_symmetry.space_group_name_H-M   'P 1'
#
loop_
_entity.id
_entity.type
_entity.pdbx_description
1 polymer ?
#
loop_
_entity_poly.entity_id
_entity_poly.type
_entity_poly.pdbx_seq_one_letter_code
_entity_poly.pdbx_strand_id
1 'polypeptide(L)'
;VPSSGVTGELVARWQQQLTFTAFGIFARSLPETEEFDSLRASSEGLQYADSITGDCHKALNTPYASAFLLTRTQNALSHVCTNGAAAYLKVSGTDNIPSPLNNVLENSRRFNALPLYAVLHAYGREGLALLFASQVRLARAIASAIGELEAYELLPTTEVGEVGTIVLFRLRDQERNEGLVGRINDQNRIYASGTSWEGRAAVRIAVSGWKIDVAKDTNVVREVLEKAAQ
;
A
#
# COMPACT_ATOMS: atom_id res chain seq x y z
N VAL A 1 29.63 2.87 4.25
CA VAL A 1 29.14 4.15 3.68
C VAL A 1 29.41 4.16 2.19
N PRO A 2 28.38 3.93 1.38
CA PRO A 2 28.21 4.68 0.14
C PRO A 2 26.90 5.48 0.18
N SER A 3 27.09 6.80 0.04
CA SER A 3 26.20 7.86 -0.40
C SER A 3 24.72 7.56 -0.73
N SER A 4 23.86 8.08 0.13
CA SER A 4 22.42 8.39 -0.06
C SER A 4 22.12 9.47 -1.12
N GLY A 5 23.04 9.77 -2.04
CA GLY A 5 22.91 10.89 -3.00
C GLY A 5 22.41 10.51 -4.41
N VAL A 6 22.45 9.23 -4.77
CA VAL A 6 22.29 8.81 -6.18
C VAL A 6 20.83 8.67 -6.61
N THR A 7 19.89 8.51 -5.68
CA THR A 7 18.45 8.39 -6.00
C THR A 7 17.83 9.71 -6.40
N GLY A 8 18.26 10.85 -5.85
CA GLY A 8 17.73 12.18 -6.19
C GLY A 8 18.15 12.68 -7.58
N GLU A 9 19.40 12.45 -7.98
CA GLU A 9 19.93 12.94 -9.27
C GLU A 9 19.46 12.11 -10.49
N LEU A 10 19.21 10.81 -10.31
CA LEU A 10 18.69 9.95 -11.40
C LEU A 10 17.22 10.23 -11.72
N VAL A 11 16.44 10.68 -10.73
CA VAL A 11 15.02 11.08 -10.86
C VAL A 11 14.90 12.38 -11.67
N ALA A 12 15.85 13.30 -11.54
CA ALA A 12 15.83 14.59 -12.24
C ALA A 12 16.07 14.52 -13.76
N ARG A 13 16.52 13.36 -14.30
CA ARG A 13 16.98 13.25 -15.70
C ARG A 13 15.91 12.83 -16.72
N TRP A 14 14.69 12.49 -16.30
CA TRP A 14 13.62 12.07 -17.22
C TRP A 14 12.38 12.93 -17.05
N GLN A 15 12.02 13.67 -18.10
CA GLN A 15 10.79 14.48 -18.16
C GLN A 15 9.55 13.57 -18.07
N GLN A 16 8.65 13.94 -17.15
CA GLN A 16 7.38 13.29 -16.78
C GLN A 16 7.52 11.99 -15.99
N GLN A 17 7.58 12.13 -14.66
CA GLN A 17 7.53 10.99 -13.75
C GLN A 17 6.12 10.84 -13.15
N LEU A 18 5.35 9.88 -13.67
CA LEU A 18 4.21 9.32 -12.96
C LEU A 18 4.75 8.39 -11.88
N THR A 19 4.54 8.72 -10.61
CA THR A 19 4.89 7.82 -9.52
C THR A 19 3.66 7.02 -9.07
N PHE A 20 3.70 5.71 -9.26
CA PHE A 20 2.66 4.79 -8.80
C PHE A 20 2.93 4.41 -7.34
N THR A 21 2.09 4.92 -6.43
CA THR A 21 2.28 4.77 -4.98
C THR A 21 1.07 4.15 -4.28
N ALA A 22 0.37 3.24 -4.97
CA ALA A 22 -0.90 2.67 -4.52
C ALA A 22 -0.93 2.21 -3.05
N PHE A 23 0.20 1.70 -2.52
CA PHE A 23 0.37 1.38 -1.10
C PHE A 23 1.40 2.29 -0.40
N GLY A 24 2.51 2.59 -1.05
CA GLY A 24 3.70 3.19 -0.40
C GLY A 24 3.53 4.63 0.09
N ILE A 25 2.64 5.43 -0.51
CA ILE A 25 2.47 6.83 -0.10
C ILE A 25 2.00 7.00 1.33
N PHE A 26 1.24 6.01 1.84
CA PHE A 26 0.70 6.04 3.19
C PHE A 26 1.78 5.88 4.27
N ALA A 27 3.00 5.49 3.92
CA ALA A 27 4.13 5.55 4.84
C ALA A 27 4.36 6.97 5.39
N ARG A 28 4.01 8.03 4.63
CA ARG A 28 4.08 9.43 5.09
C ARG A 28 3.07 9.78 6.18
N SER A 29 2.00 8.99 6.35
CA SER A 29 1.05 9.20 7.44
C SER A 29 1.46 8.52 8.74
N LEU A 30 2.47 7.64 8.74
CA LEU A 30 2.95 7.00 9.96
C LEU A 30 3.42 8.04 11.00
N PRO A 31 3.25 7.79 12.31
CA PRO A 31 3.75 8.65 13.37
C PRO A 31 5.23 9.00 13.23
N GLU A 32 5.61 10.21 13.64
CA GLU A 32 7.00 10.71 13.64
C GLU A 32 7.75 10.18 14.86
N THR A 33 8.12 8.91 14.80
CA THR A 33 8.82 8.17 15.86
C THR A 33 9.84 7.23 15.22
N GLU A 34 10.94 6.95 15.94
CA GLU A 34 12.01 6.03 15.48
C GLU A 34 11.49 4.68 14.95
N GLU A 35 10.37 4.19 15.50
CA GLU A 35 9.68 2.98 15.05
C GLU A 35 9.39 2.98 13.53
N PHE A 36 9.07 4.13 12.93
CA PHE A 36 8.58 4.23 11.56
C PHE A 36 9.50 4.99 10.61
N ASP A 37 10.68 5.42 11.09
CA ASP A 37 11.59 6.28 10.32
C ASP A 37 12.02 5.64 8.99
N SER A 38 12.35 4.34 9.00
CA SER A 38 12.72 3.59 7.80
C SER A 38 11.62 3.62 6.73
N LEU A 39 10.38 3.38 7.14
CA LEU A 39 9.22 3.38 6.24
C LEU A 39 8.91 4.80 5.75
N ARG A 40 8.98 5.80 6.62
CA ARG A 40 8.81 7.21 6.21
C ARG A 40 9.88 7.61 5.20
N ALA A 41 11.14 7.26 5.45
CA ALA A 41 12.27 7.50 4.54
C ALA A 41 12.07 6.81 3.18
N SER A 42 11.44 5.62 3.13
CA SER A 42 11.14 4.93 1.86
C SER A 42 10.22 5.71 0.91
N SER A 43 9.52 6.73 1.42
CA SER A 43 8.63 7.61 0.66
C SER A 43 9.23 8.98 0.34
N GLU A 44 10.51 9.20 0.67
CA GLU A 44 11.25 10.39 0.23
C GLU A 44 11.36 10.45 -1.29
N GLY A 45 11.46 11.67 -1.82
CA GLY A 45 11.52 11.92 -3.25
C GLY A 45 10.15 12.06 -3.91
N LEU A 46 9.06 11.62 -3.27
CA LEU A 46 7.70 11.82 -3.77
C LEU A 46 7.34 13.31 -3.94
N GLN A 47 7.94 14.21 -3.15
CA GLN A 47 7.78 15.65 -3.33
C GLN A 47 8.30 16.17 -4.68
N TYR A 48 9.17 15.41 -5.34
CA TYR A 48 9.72 15.73 -6.65
C TYR A 48 8.97 15.06 -7.82
N ALA A 49 7.90 14.31 -7.56
CA ALA A 49 7.05 13.75 -8.60
C ALA A 49 6.18 14.82 -9.29
N ASP A 50 5.95 14.67 -10.60
CA ASP A 50 4.99 15.50 -11.36
C ASP A 50 3.55 15.04 -11.14
N SER A 51 3.37 13.75 -10.86
CA SER A 51 2.09 13.18 -10.50
C SER A 51 2.22 11.96 -9.61
N ILE A 52 1.22 11.75 -8.76
CA ILE A 52 1.19 10.71 -7.74
C ILE A 52 -0.18 10.04 -7.79
N THR A 53 -0.18 8.71 -7.76
CA THR A 53 -1.42 7.91 -7.61
C THR A 53 -1.41 7.10 -6.33
N GLY A 54 -2.57 6.98 -5.69
CA GLY A 54 -2.74 6.22 -4.46
C GLY A 54 -4.12 5.56 -4.40
N ASP A 55 -4.19 4.39 -3.79
CA ASP A 55 -5.42 3.61 -3.68
C ASP A 55 -5.93 3.66 -2.25
N CYS A 56 -6.98 4.44 -2.03
CA CYS A 56 -7.59 4.60 -0.70
C CYS A 56 -8.25 3.32 -0.20
N HIS A 57 -8.73 2.47 -1.12
CA HIS A 57 -9.35 1.20 -0.75
C HIS A 57 -8.38 0.14 -0.22
N LYS A 58 -7.08 0.49 -0.12
CA LYS A 58 -6.04 -0.30 0.53
C LYS A 58 -5.83 0.22 1.95
N ALA A 59 -4.85 1.09 2.15
CA ALA A 59 -4.44 1.52 3.49
C ALA A 59 -5.54 2.29 4.25
N LEU A 60 -6.37 3.08 3.55
CA LEU A 60 -7.41 3.90 4.18
C LEU A 60 -8.73 3.16 4.41
N ASN A 61 -8.81 1.86 4.09
CA ASN A 61 -10.00 1.03 4.34
C ASN A 61 -11.31 1.61 3.78
N THR A 62 -11.25 2.37 2.68
CA THR A 62 -12.45 2.82 1.95
C THR A 62 -12.99 1.72 1.03
N PRO A 63 -14.30 1.63 0.75
CA PRO A 63 -14.84 0.65 -0.20
C PRO A 63 -14.27 0.81 -1.62
N TYR A 64 -14.27 -0.29 -2.39
CA TYR A 64 -13.92 -0.28 -3.82
C TYR A 64 -15.01 0.43 -4.65
N ALA A 65 -14.67 1.15 -5.74
CA ALA A 65 -13.33 1.56 -6.17
C ALA A 65 -13.03 2.97 -5.63
N SER A 66 -11.86 3.15 -5.01
CA SER A 66 -11.47 4.41 -4.37
C SER A 66 -9.97 4.65 -4.49
N ALA A 67 -9.59 5.66 -5.25
CA ALA A 67 -8.21 6.04 -5.55
C ALA A 67 -8.12 7.54 -5.82
N PHE A 68 -6.91 8.09 -5.79
CA PHE A 68 -6.62 9.47 -6.16
C PHE A 68 -5.49 9.55 -7.18
N LEU A 69 -5.53 10.62 -7.97
CA LEU A 69 -4.44 11.09 -8.82
C LEU A 69 -4.20 12.56 -8.46
N LEU A 70 -2.99 12.88 -8.04
CA LEU A 70 -2.54 14.24 -7.77
C LEU A 70 -1.54 14.63 -8.85
N THR A 71 -1.67 15.82 -9.41
CA THR A 71 -0.70 16.38 -10.37
C THR A 71 -0.11 17.67 -9.79
N ARG A 72 1.19 17.89 -10.03
CA ARG A 72 1.86 19.14 -9.69
C ARG A 72 1.29 20.32 -10.45
N THR A 73 0.97 20.09 -11.72
CA THR A 73 0.38 21.10 -12.61
C THR A 73 -1.13 20.99 -12.59
N GLN A 74 -1.81 22.08 -12.23
CA GLN A 74 -3.26 22.14 -12.09
C GLN A 74 -4.01 21.78 -13.39
N ASN A 75 -3.49 22.22 -14.54
CA ASN A 75 -4.16 22.04 -15.83
C ASN A 75 -3.78 20.74 -16.55
N ALA A 76 -2.90 19.93 -15.97
CA ALA A 76 -2.37 18.72 -16.63
C ALA A 76 -3.50 17.77 -17.06
N LEU A 77 -4.47 17.53 -16.18
CA LEU A 77 -5.59 16.63 -16.48
C LEU A 77 -6.55 17.25 -17.49
N SER A 78 -6.84 18.55 -17.39
CA SER A 78 -7.74 19.23 -18.33
C SER A 78 -7.20 19.25 -19.76
N HIS A 79 -5.88 19.38 -19.96
CA HIS A 79 -5.30 19.36 -21.30
C HIS A 79 -5.51 18.01 -22.01
N VAL A 80 -5.59 16.92 -21.26
CA VAL A 80 -5.73 15.56 -21.80
C VAL A 80 -7.18 15.09 -21.83
N CYS A 81 -7.95 15.40 -20.78
CA CYS A 81 -9.28 14.85 -20.57
C CYS A 81 -10.41 15.73 -21.12
N THR A 82 -10.09 16.91 -21.68
CA THR A 82 -11.13 17.77 -22.30
C THR A 82 -11.76 17.06 -23.49
N ASN A 83 -13.06 16.78 -23.37
CA ASN A 83 -13.83 16.15 -24.44
C ASN A 83 -14.53 17.21 -25.31
N GLY A 84 -13.81 17.72 -26.31
CA GLY A 84 -14.32 18.75 -27.23
C GLY A 84 -15.48 18.30 -28.14
N ALA A 85 -15.78 17.00 -28.23
CA ALA A 85 -16.81 16.46 -29.10
C ALA A 85 -18.20 16.40 -28.44
N ALA A 86 -18.30 16.60 -27.12
CA ALA A 86 -19.56 16.51 -26.38
C ALA A 86 -20.22 17.90 -26.22
N ALA A 87 -20.82 18.44 -27.29
CA ALA A 87 -21.42 19.78 -27.31
C ALA A 87 -22.54 20.00 -26.25
N TYR A 88 -23.09 18.93 -25.69
CA TYR A 88 -24.08 18.96 -24.60
C TYR A 88 -23.45 19.09 -23.20
N LEU A 89 -22.17 18.76 -23.04
CA LEU A 89 -21.41 18.91 -21.80
C LEU A 89 -20.70 20.26 -21.79
N LYS A 90 -21.48 21.33 -21.59
CA LYS A 90 -20.92 22.69 -21.50
C LYS A 90 -20.37 22.94 -20.11
N VAL A 91 -19.10 23.33 -20.04
CA VAL A 91 -18.49 23.88 -18.83
C VAL A 91 -18.81 25.38 -18.78
N SER A 92 -19.44 25.81 -17.71
CA SER A 92 -19.60 27.23 -17.37
C SER A 92 -18.21 27.86 -17.22
N GLY A 93 -17.86 28.82 -18.08
CA GLY A 93 -16.57 29.52 -18.04
C GLY A 93 -16.48 30.62 -16.99
N THR A 94 -17.54 30.80 -16.18
CA THR A 94 -17.68 31.89 -15.20
C THR A 94 -17.40 31.46 -13.77
N ASP A 95 -17.22 30.16 -13.52
CA ASP A 95 -16.99 29.63 -12.19
C ASP A 95 -15.49 29.56 -11.86
N ASN A 96 -15.12 30.00 -10.66
CA ASN A 96 -13.75 29.84 -10.14
C ASN A 96 -13.41 28.39 -9.75
N ILE A 97 -14.34 27.46 -9.91
CA ILE A 97 -14.19 26.05 -9.56
C ILE A 97 -13.98 25.24 -10.86
N PRO A 98 -12.83 24.56 -11.03
CA PRO A 98 -12.59 23.73 -12.20
C PRO A 98 -13.67 22.65 -12.36
N SER A 99 -14.16 22.47 -13.59
CA SER A 99 -15.16 21.45 -13.86
C SER A 99 -14.58 20.05 -13.62
N PRO A 100 -15.26 19.20 -12.83
CA PRO A 100 -14.84 17.81 -12.61
C PRO A 100 -14.82 16.96 -13.89
N LEU A 101 -15.53 17.39 -14.94
CA LEU A 101 -15.64 16.67 -16.23
C LEU A 101 -14.29 16.50 -16.92
N ASN A 102 -13.39 17.48 -16.79
CA ASN A 102 -12.11 17.48 -17.52
C ASN A 102 -10.96 16.97 -16.65
N ASN A 103 -11.23 16.24 -15.57
CA ASN A 103 -10.19 15.72 -14.67
C ASN A 103 -9.94 14.22 -14.84
N VAL A 104 -10.80 13.50 -15.55
CA VAL A 104 -10.69 12.07 -15.83
C VAL A 104 -11.26 11.75 -17.22
N LEU A 105 -11.01 10.55 -17.72
CA LEU A 105 -11.53 10.11 -19.03
C LEU A 105 -13.04 9.84 -19.05
N GLU A 106 -13.65 9.58 -17.89
CA GLU A 106 -15.06 9.24 -17.77
C GLU A 106 -15.94 10.50 -17.66
N ASN A 107 -16.94 10.64 -18.54
CA ASN A 107 -17.97 11.69 -18.43
C ASN A 107 -18.93 11.42 -17.26
N SER A 108 -19.57 10.24 -17.26
CA SER A 108 -20.47 9.80 -16.19
C SER A 108 -19.72 8.95 -15.18
N ARG A 109 -19.80 9.30 -13.90
CA ARG A 109 -19.05 8.61 -12.84
C ARG A 109 -19.77 8.64 -11.49
N ARG A 110 -19.39 7.70 -10.62
CA ARG A 110 -19.91 7.59 -9.26
C ARG A 110 -19.33 8.68 -8.36
N PHE A 111 -20.03 8.99 -7.27
CA PHE A 111 -19.55 9.91 -6.24
C PHE A 111 -18.54 9.23 -5.29
N ASN A 112 -17.41 8.76 -5.84
CA ASN A 112 -16.38 8.03 -5.10
C ASN A 112 -15.69 8.89 -4.02
N ALA A 113 -15.81 10.22 -4.09
CA ALA A 113 -15.30 11.12 -3.06
C ALA A 113 -16.10 11.06 -1.75
N LEU A 114 -17.37 10.63 -1.77
CA LEU A 114 -18.21 10.58 -0.56
C LEU A 114 -17.70 9.56 0.47
N PRO A 115 -17.44 8.28 0.12
CA PRO A 115 -16.85 7.33 1.07
C PRO A 115 -15.50 7.77 1.61
N LEU A 116 -14.65 8.37 0.77
CA LEU A 116 -13.36 8.91 1.20
C LEU A 116 -13.53 10.08 2.19
N TYR A 117 -14.43 11.02 1.88
CA TYR A 117 -14.77 12.12 2.77
C TYR A 117 -15.29 11.62 4.13
N ALA A 118 -16.20 10.63 4.13
CA ALA A 118 -16.75 10.08 5.35
C ALA A 118 -15.66 9.47 6.26
N VAL A 119 -14.71 8.73 5.68
CA VAL A 119 -13.58 8.16 6.43
C VAL A 119 -12.64 9.25 6.95
N LEU A 120 -12.28 10.24 6.12
CA LEU A 120 -11.45 11.37 6.55
C LEU A 120 -12.11 12.18 7.67
N HIS A 121 -13.43 12.39 7.58
CA HIS A 121 -14.19 13.13 8.58
C HIS A 121 -14.33 12.35 9.90
N ALA A 122 -14.56 11.04 9.84
CA ALA A 122 -14.75 10.22 11.03
C ALA A 122 -13.46 9.97 11.82
N TYR A 123 -12.33 9.73 11.13
CA TYR A 123 -11.07 9.33 11.77
C TYR A 123 -10.03 10.44 11.83
N GLY A 124 -10.15 11.47 11.00
CA GLY A 124 -9.12 12.50 10.88
C GLY A 124 -7.79 11.95 10.38
N ARG A 125 -6.77 12.82 10.38
CA ARG A 125 -5.41 12.44 9.97
C ARG A 125 -4.80 11.46 10.97
N GLU A 126 -4.95 11.74 12.26
CA GLU A 126 -4.34 10.99 13.36
C GLU A 126 -4.93 9.58 13.45
N GLY A 127 -6.25 9.42 13.31
CA GLY A 127 -6.89 8.10 13.33
C GLY A 127 -6.44 7.21 12.18
N LEU A 128 -6.32 7.77 10.97
CA LEU A 128 -5.82 7.03 9.81
C LEU A 128 -4.32 6.70 9.92
N ALA A 129 -3.53 7.60 10.49
CA ALA A 129 -2.14 7.34 10.82
C ALA A 129 -1.99 6.16 11.78
N LEU A 130 -2.79 6.12 12.85
CA LEU A 130 -2.80 5.03 13.84
C LEU A 130 -3.33 3.72 13.28
N LEU A 131 -4.32 3.77 12.39
CA LEU A 131 -4.81 2.60 11.66
C LEU A 131 -3.69 1.97 10.82
N PHE A 132 -2.99 2.78 10.03
CA PHE A 132 -1.89 2.29 9.19
C PHE A 132 -0.70 1.81 10.03
N ALA A 133 -0.39 2.51 11.13
CA ALA A 133 0.62 2.08 12.09
C ALA A 133 0.29 0.71 12.72
N SER A 134 -0.99 0.46 13.04
CA SER A 134 -1.44 -0.85 13.55
C SER A 134 -1.26 -1.98 12.53
N GLN A 135 -1.48 -1.71 11.24
CA GLN A 135 -1.22 -2.67 10.16
C GLN A 135 0.26 -3.03 10.05
N VAL A 136 1.14 -2.01 10.09
CA VAL A 136 2.59 -2.21 10.10
C VAL A 136 3.03 -3.00 11.33
N ARG A 137 2.53 -2.65 12.52
CA ARG A 137 2.87 -3.36 13.77
C ARG A 137 2.49 -4.83 13.74
N LEU A 138 1.29 -5.17 13.24
CA LEU A 138 0.89 -6.57 13.07
C LEU A 138 1.79 -7.29 12.06
N ALA A 139 2.09 -6.68 10.91
CA ALA A 139 3.00 -7.27 9.93
C ALA A 139 4.40 -7.52 10.51
N ARG A 140 4.95 -6.59 11.29
CA ARG A 140 6.22 -6.74 12.00
C ARG A 140 6.17 -7.83 13.07
N ALA A 141 5.09 -7.92 13.83
CA ALA A 141 4.90 -8.98 14.82
C ALA A 141 4.82 -10.37 14.16
N ILE A 142 4.13 -10.48 13.02
CA ILE A 142 4.12 -11.70 12.19
C ILE A 142 5.52 -12.03 11.66
N ALA A 143 6.26 -11.03 11.15
CA ALA A 143 7.62 -11.22 10.65
C ALA A 143 8.58 -11.70 11.76
N SER A 144 8.49 -11.12 12.96
CA SER A 144 9.24 -11.57 14.14
C SER A 144 8.89 -13.01 14.51
N ALA A 145 7.60 -13.34 14.55
CA ALA A 145 7.14 -14.69 14.85
C ALA A 145 7.66 -15.72 13.84
N ILE A 146 7.66 -15.38 12.54
CA ILE A 146 8.25 -16.22 11.49
C ILE A 146 9.76 -16.41 11.71
N GLY A 147 10.48 -15.37 12.11
CA GLY A 147 11.91 -15.44 12.40
C GLY A 147 12.27 -16.39 13.54
N GLU A 148 11.35 -16.62 14.47
CA GLU A 148 11.50 -17.58 15.58
C GLU A 148 11.17 -19.02 15.19
N LEU A 149 10.47 -19.25 14.08
CA LEU A 149 10.10 -20.57 13.60
C LEU A 149 11.22 -21.15 12.72
N GLU A 150 11.93 -22.16 13.22
CA GLU A 150 13.07 -22.77 12.52
C GLU A 150 12.75 -23.25 11.10
N ALA A 151 11.52 -23.73 10.87
CA ALA A 151 11.07 -24.24 9.57
C ALA A 151 10.99 -23.16 8.48
N TYR A 152 10.89 -21.88 8.86
CA TYR A 152 10.61 -20.78 7.94
C TYR A 152 11.80 -19.84 7.76
N GLU A 153 11.81 -19.17 6.61
CA GLU A 153 12.71 -18.09 6.24
C GLU A 153 11.86 -16.86 5.89
N LEU A 154 12.10 -15.74 6.57
CA LEU A 154 11.51 -14.43 6.24
C LEU A 154 12.19 -13.84 5.00
N LEU A 155 11.42 -13.20 4.12
CA LEU A 155 11.88 -12.63 2.86
C LEU A 155 11.42 -11.16 2.68
N PRO A 156 12.27 -10.30 2.07
CA PRO A 156 13.73 -10.46 2.02
C PRO A 156 14.30 -10.60 3.44
N THR A 157 15.54 -11.08 3.56
CA THR A 157 16.26 -11.07 4.85
C THR A 157 16.57 -9.62 5.24
N THR A 158 15.56 -8.93 5.75
CA THR A 158 15.63 -7.56 6.25
C THR A 158 15.36 -7.54 7.74
N GLU A 159 15.84 -6.48 8.40
CA GLU A 159 15.48 -6.18 9.77
C GLU A 159 13.95 -6.05 9.88
N VAL A 160 13.37 -6.59 10.95
CA VAL A 160 11.91 -6.52 11.18
C VAL A 160 11.43 -5.06 11.17
N GLY A 161 12.28 -4.10 11.57
CA GLY A 161 12.00 -2.67 11.51
C GLY A 161 11.79 -2.11 10.09
N GLU A 162 12.18 -2.80 9.02
CA GLU A 162 11.94 -2.37 7.64
C GLU A 162 10.66 -2.97 7.05
N VAL A 163 10.05 -3.94 7.72
CA VAL A 163 8.81 -4.56 7.25
C VAL A 163 7.67 -3.54 7.32
N GLY A 164 7.05 -3.30 6.16
CA GLY A 164 5.84 -2.51 5.99
C GLY A 164 4.58 -3.33 6.31
N THR A 165 3.58 -3.31 5.41
CA THR A 165 2.35 -4.10 5.58
C THR A 165 2.36 -5.46 4.87
N ILE A 166 3.45 -5.80 4.20
CA ILE A 166 3.61 -7.04 3.44
C ILE A 166 4.70 -7.89 4.09
N VAL A 167 4.37 -9.14 4.39
CA VAL A 167 5.31 -10.14 4.89
C VAL A 167 5.44 -11.23 3.84
N LEU A 168 6.66 -11.45 3.37
CA LEU A 168 7.00 -12.58 2.50
C LEU A 168 7.81 -13.59 3.30
N PHE A 169 7.55 -14.87 3.08
CA PHE A 169 8.31 -15.95 3.72
C PHE A 169 8.15 -17.24 2.93
N ARG A 170 8.96 -18.24 3.25
CA ARG A 170 8.86 -19.59 2.68
C ARG A 170 9.37 -20.61 3.68
N LEU A 171 9.11 -21.89 3.43
CA LEU A 171 9.81 -22.95 4.17
C LEU A 171 11.27 -22.99 3.73
N ARG A 172 12.18 -23.29 4.66
CA ARG A 172 13.60 -23.53 4.35
C ARG A 172 13.76 -24.75 3.45
N ASP A 173 13.00 -25.81 3.76
CA ASP A 173 12.87 -26.99 2.91
C ASP A 173 12.07 -26.65 1.63
N GLN A 174 12.79 -26.60 0.51
CA GLN A 174 12.22 -26.18 -0.77
C GLN A 174 11.22 -27.18 -1.33
N GLU A 175 11.41 -28.48 -1.10
CA GLU A 175 10.52 -29.52 -1.64
C GLU A 175 9.12 -29.44 -1.01
N ARG A 176 9.05 -28.91 0.21
CA ARG A 176 7.80 -28.75 0.96
C ARG A 176 7.09 -27.41 0.70
N ASN A 177 7.66 -26.50 -0.10
CA ASN A 177 6.98 -25.24 -0.42
C ASN A 177 5.79 -25.45 -1.37
N GLU A 178 5.79 -26.51 -2.17
CA GLU A 178 4.62 -26.90 -2.95
C GLU A 178 3.43 -27.21 -2.02
N GLY A 179 2.27 -26.63 -2.34
CA GLY A 179 1.06 -26.78 -1.53
C GLY A 179 1.07 -26.06 -0.18
N LEU A 180 2.13 -25.35 0.22
CA LEU A 180 2.21 -24.64 1.50
C LEU A 180 1.08 -23.63 1.70
N VAL A 181 0.79 -22.83 0.67
CA VAL A 181 -0.34 -21.87 0.69
C VAL A 181 -1.67 -22.60 0.91
N GLY A 182 -1.84 -23.77 0.30
CA GLY A 182 -3.00 -24.64 0.51
C GLY A 182 -3.10 -25.06 1.98
N ARG A 183 -2.03 -25.63 2.55
CA ARG A 183 -2.00 -26.06 3.97
C ARG A 183 -2.26 -24.92 4.96
N ILE A 184 -1.87 -23.69 4.63
CA ILE A 184 -2.19 -22.50 5.42
C ILE A 184 -3.70 -22.18 5.32
N ASN A 185 -4.22 -22.08 4.09
CA ASN A 185 -5.60 -21.65 3.83
C ASN A 185 -6.64 -22.71 4.22
N ASP A 186 -6.33 -24.00 4.10
CA ASP A 186 -7.21 -25.13 4.44
C ASP A 186 -7.57 -25.17 5.94
N GLN A 187 -6.78 -24.48 6.78
CA GLN A 187 -7.09 -24.32 8.20
C GLN A 187 -8.25 -23.34 8.43
N ASN A 188 -8.65 -22.52 7.45
CA ASN A 188 -9.75 -21.55 7.53
C ASN A 188 -9.62 -20.53 8.69
N ARG A 189 -8.38 -20.23 9.11
CA ARG A 189 -8.09 -19.29 10.21
C ARG A 189 -7.48 -17.98 9.72
N ILE A 190 -6.67 -18.05 8.66
CA ILE A 190 -6.08 -16.92 7.96
C ILE A 190 -6.16 -17.18 6.46
N TYR A 191 -5.96 -16.13 5.67
CA TYR A 191 -5.79 -16.25 4.23
C TYR A 191 -4.42 -15.69 3.82
N ALA A 192 -3.65 -16.51 3.11
CA ALA A 192 -2.38 -16.12 2.50
C ALA A 192 -2.42 -16.36 0.99
N SER A 193 -1.60 -15.62 0.26
CA SER A 193 -1.48 -15.75 -1.19
C SER A 193 -0.10 -16.27 -1.58
N GLY A 194 -0.02 -17.05 -2.65
CA GLY A 194 1.25 -17.45 -3.24
C GLY A 194 1.89 -16.32 -4.05
N THR A 195 3.21 -16.29 -4.06
CA THR A 195 4.02 -15.40 -4.90
C THR A 195 5.33 -16.07 -5.28
N SER A 196 6.18 -15.37 -6.02
CA SER A 196 7.54 -15.79 -6.34
C SER A 196 8.53 -14.74 -5.84
N TRP A 197 9.57 -15.20 -5.15
CA TRP A 197 10.69 -14.38 -4.72
C TRP A 197 11.99 -15.02 -5.21
N GLU A 198 12.80 -14.27 -5.97
CA GLU A 198 14.04 -14.78 -6.59
C GLU A 198 13.84 -16.07 -7.40
N GLY A 199 12.71 -16.16 -8.11
CA GLY A 199 12.38 -17.33 -8.94
C GLY A 199 11.89 -18.55 -8.16
N ARG A 200 11.72 -18.47 -6.83
CA ARG A 200 11.22 -19.56 -5.98
C ARG A 200 9.87 -19.22 -5.37
N ALA A 201 9.07 -20.25 -5.12
CA ALA A 201 7.77 -20.09 -4.47
C ALA A 201 7.93 -19.45 -3.08
N ALA A 202 7.05 -18.51 -2.77
CA ALA A 202 6.95 -17.85 -1.48
C ALA A 202 5.49 -17.61 -1.10
N VAL A 203 5.26 -17.40 0.18
CA VAL A 203 3.97 -17.03 0.75
C VAL A 203 3.97 -15.54 1.04
N ARG A 204 2.85 -14.88 0.76
CA ARG A 204 2.61 -13.47 1.07
C ARG A 204 1.40 -13.33 1.98
N ILE A 205 1.63 -12.69 3.12
CA ILE A 205 0.58 -12.12 3.98
C ILE A 205 0.59 -10.61 3.78
N ALA A 206 -0.57 -10.04 3.45
CA ALA A 206 -0.76 -8.60 3.29
C ALA A 206 -1.72 -8.10 4.38
N VAL A 207 -1.23 -7.25 5.27
CA VAL A 207 -2.00 -6.72 6.39
C VAL A 207 -2.64 -5.39 5.97
N SER A 208 -3.95 -5.40 5.74
CA SER A 208 -4.70 -4.20 5.33
C SER A 208 -6.04 -4.00 6.05
N GLY A 209 -6.38 -4.87 6.99
CA GLY A 209 -7.62 -4.78 7.77
C GLY A 209 -7.58 -3.65 8.80
N TRP A 210 -8.77 -3.24 9.26
CA TRP A 210 -8.93 -2.22 10.31
C TRP A 210 -9.15 -2.81 11.71
N LYS A 211 -9.68 -4.01 11.79
CA LYS A 211 -9.96 -4.69 13.06
C LYS A 211 -8.76 -5.56 13.44
N ILE A 212 -7.74 -4.92 13.99
CA ILE A 212 -6.47 -5.55 14.37
C ILE A 212 -6.35 -5.63 15.89
N ASP A 213 -5.97 -6.80 16.38
CA ASP A 213 -5.41 -7.02 17.70
C ASP A 213 -4.05 -7.69 17.52
N VAL A 214 -2.97 -6.93 17.68
CA VAL A 214 -1.61 -7.38 17.32
C VAL A 214 -1.25 -8.67 18.03
N ALA A 215 -1.48 -8.76 19.34
CA ALA A 215 -1.06 -9.94 20.11
C ALA A 215 -1.89 -11.16 19.73
N LYS A 216 -3.22 -11.01 19.68
CA LYS A 216 -4.13 -12.10 19.35
C LYS A 216 -3.92 -12.59 17.92
N ASP A 217 -3.84 -11.68 16.96
CA ASP A 217 -3.75 -12.01 15.54
C ASP A 217 -2.39 -12.64 15.21
N THR A 218 -1.29 -12.16 15.82
CA THR A 218 0.03 -12.80 15.70
C THR A 218 0.03 -14.22 16.26
N ASN A 219 -0.62 -14.48 17.40
CA ASN A 219 -0.73 -15.84 17.95
C ASN A 219 -1.49 -16.77 17.01
N VAL A 220 -2.61 -16.30 16.42
CA VAL A 220 -3.36 -17.09 15.43
C VAL A 220 -2.49 -17.40 14.20
N VAL A 221 -1.73 -16.44 13.69
CA VAL A 221 -0.82 -16.66 12.56
C VAL A 221 0.26 -17.67 12.93
N ARG A 222 0.90 -17.55 14.09
CA ARG A 222 1.94 -18.48 14.55
C ARG A 222 1.43 -19.91 14.58
N GLU A 223 0.30 -20.16 15.25
CA GLU A 223 -0.29 -21.50 15.36
C GLU A 223 -0.60 -22.11 13.98
N VAL A 224 -1.08 -21.30 13.03
CA VAL A 224 -1.35 -21.75 11.65
C VAL A 224 -0.06 -22.16 10.94
N LEU A 225 1.00 -21.37 11.08
CA LEU A 225 2.29 -21.64 10.45
C LEU A 225 2.96 -22.87 11.06
N GLU A 226 2.97 -23.02 12.38
CA GLU A 226 3.50 -24.20 13.05
C GLU A 226 2.84 -25.49 12.54
N LYS A 227 1.51 -25.48 12.38
CA LYS A 227 0.77 -26.62 11.83
C LYS A 227 1.03 -26.84 10.34
N ALA A 228 1.19 -25.78 9.54
CA ALA A 228 1.44 -25.89 8.11
C ALA A 228 2.87 -26.36 7.75
N ALA A 229 3.79 -26.27 8.71
CA ALA A 229 5.17 -26.76 8.62
C ALA A 229 5.32 -28.25 8.99
N GLN A 230 4.30 -28.89 9.57
CA GLN A 230 4.23 -30.33 9.79
C GLN A 230 3.86 -31.07 8.49
#